data_AF-A0A2T0M8Q6-F1
#
_entry.id   AF-A0A2T0M8Q6-F1
#
_cell.length_a   1.000
_cell.length_b   1.000
_cell.length_c   1.000
_cell.angle_alpha   90.00
_cell.angle_beta   90.00
_cell.angle_gamma   90.00
#
_symmetry.space_group_name_H-M   'P 1'
#
loop_
_entity.id
_entity.type
_entity.pdbx_description
1 polymer ?
#
loop_
_entity_poly.entity_id
_entity_poly.type
_entity_poly.pdbx_seq_one_letter_code
_entity_poly.pdbx_strand_id
1 'polypeptide(L)' 'MSRLEAECCGDFTCFHFDVDIKNQWIWISEKTPQDYIERIKEDFDIEINGSHLFSVA' A
#
# COMPACT_ATOMS: atom_id res chain seq x y z
N MET A 1 -5.54 6.30 -13.40
CA MET A 1 -4.39 5.39 -13.59
C MET A 1 -3.05 6.12 -13.72
N SER A 2 -2.97 7.44 -13.51
CA SER A 2 -1.78 8.23 -13.88
C SER A 2 -0.74 8.48 -12.77
N ARG A 3 -0.96 7.97 -11.54
CA ARG A 3 -0.05 8.24 -10.40
C ARG A 3 1.22 7.36 -10.40
N LEU A 4 1.22 6.28 -11.17
CA LEU A 4 2.19 5.19 -11.06
C LEU A 4 2.96 4.91 -12.37
N GLU A 5 2.54 5.51 -13.49
CA GLU A 5 2.98 5.11 -14.84
C GLU A 5 4.43 5.52 -15.20
N ALA A 6 5.06 6.44 -14.47
CA ALA A 6 6.35 7.00 -14.87
C ALA A 6 7.57 6.35 -14.20
N GLU A 7 7.40 5.67 -13.07
CA GLU A 7 8.54 5.29 -12.21
C GLU A 7 8.40 3.92 -11.54
N CYS A 8 7.28 3.21 -11.75
CA CYS A 8 7.18 1.87 -11.21
C CYS A 8 8.15 0.94 -11.93
N CYS A 9 8.80 0.05 -11.16
CA CYS A 9 9.16 -1.27 -11.65
C CYS A 9 8.05 -1.71 -12.62
N GLY A 10 8.35 -2.09 -13.87
CA GLY A 10 7.33 -2.29 -14.92
C GLY A 10 6.25 -3.35 -14.59
N ASP A 11 6.31 -3.91 -13.38
CA ASP A 11 5.48 -4.87 -12.71
C ASP A 11 5.22 -4.48 -11.24
N PHE A 12 4.26 -5.14 -10.59
CA PHE A 12 3.89 -4.88 -9.20
C PHE A 12 4.83 -5.53 -8.17
N THR A 13 6.02 -5.99 -8.56
CA THR A 13 6.92 -6.75 -7.66
C THR A 13 7.51 -5.90 -6.55
N CYS A 14 7.49 -4.58 -6.71
CA CYS A 14 7.98 -3.62 -5.73
C CYS A 14 6.94 -3.32 -4.64
N PHE A 15 5.71 -3.83 -4.76
CA PHE A 15 4.67 -3.73 -3.72
C PHE A 15 4.67 -4.94 -2.81
N HIS A 16 4.86 -4.70 -1.53
CA HIS A 16 4.85 -5.71 -0.49
C HIS A 16 3.80 -5.32 0.54
N PHE A 17 2.98 -6.28 0.94
CA PHE A 17 1.92 -6.09 1.93
C PHE A 17 2.10 -7.12 3.03
N ASP A 18 1.88 -6.66 4.25
CA ASP A 18 1.85 -7.50 5.43
C ASP A 18 0.39 -7.66 5.87
N VAL A 19 0.03 -8.87 6.31
CA VAL A 19 -1.37 -9.25 6.52
C VAL A 19 -1.55 -9.86 7.91
N ASP A 20 -2.41 -9.25 8.70
CA ASP A 20 -2.95 -9.85 9.92
C ASP A 20 -4.30 -10.50 9.62
N ILE A 21 -4.27 -11.83 9.45
CA ILE A 21 -5.47 -12.63 9.17
C ILE A 21 -6.44 -12.62 10.36
N LYS A 22 -5.95 -12.51 11.59
CA LYS A 22 -6.80 -12.57 12.79
C LYS A 22 -7.60 -11.29 12.95
N ASN A 23 -6.96 -10.14 12.74
CA ASN A 23 -7.61 -8.83 12.82
C ASN A 23 -8.19 -8.37 11.48
N GLN A 24 -8.06 -9.18 10.42
CA GLN A 24 -8.49 -8.87 9.06
C GLN A 24 -7.95 -7.52 8.57
N TRP A 25 -6.66 -7.30 8.82
CA TRP A 25 -6.01 -6.03 8.57
C TRP A 25 -4.83 -6.21 7.63
N ILE A 26 -4.66 -5.29 6.68
CA ILE A 26 -3.57 -5.31 5.71
C ILE A 26 -2.84 -3.97 5.78
N TRP A 27 -1.51 -3.99 5.85
CA TRP A 27 -0.68 -2.79 5.78
C TRP A 27 0.31 -2.86 4.63
N ILE A 28 0.72 -1.69 4.16
CA ILE A 28 1.80 -1.58 3.19
C ILE A 28 3.10 -1.83 3.94
N SER A 29 3.86 -2.83 3.49
CA SER A 29 5.12 -3.21 4.12
C SER A 29 6.19 -2.14 3.88
N GLU A 30 7.08 -1.92 4.85
CA GLU A 30 8.27 -1.06 4.72
C GLU A 30 9.22 -1.51 3.58
N LYS A 31 9.04 -2.74 3.08
CA LYS A 31 9.74 -3.25 1.88
C LYS A 31 9.27 -2.59 0.58
N THR A 32 8.12 -1.94 0.60
CA THR A 32 7.64 -1.14 -0.52
C THR A 32 8.41 0.19 -0.55
N PRO A 33 8.94 0.63 -1.70
CA PRO A 33 9.61 1.92 -1.81
C PRO A 33 8.76 3.06 -1.26
N GLN A 34 9.36 3.91 -0.42
CA GLN A 34 8.66 4.95 0.34
C GLN A 34 7.84 5.89 -0.57
N ASP A 35 8.39 6.29 -1.74
CA ASP A 35 7.67 7.13 -2.70
C ASP A 35 6.36 6.50 -3.17
N TYR A 36 6.28 5.17 -3.26
CA TYR A 36 5.04 4.48 -3.60
C TYR A 36 4.09 4.39 -2.41
N ILE A 37 4.61 4.13 -1.21
CA ILE A 37 3.81 4.14 0.03
C ILE A 37 3.09 5.49 0.14
N GLU A 38 3.81 6.59 -0.01
CA GLU A 38 3.22 7.93 0.11
C GLU A 38 2.16 8.23 -0.95
N ARG A 39 2.31 7.67 -2.16
CA ARG A 39 1.35 7.86 -3.26
C ARG A 39 0.06 7.07 -3.05
N ILE A 40 0.11 5.90 -2.42
CA ILE A 40 -1.05 5.00 -2.30
C ILE A 40 -1.66 4.92 -0.91
N LYS A 41 -0.95 5.31 0.16
CA LYS A 41 -1.38 5.11 1.56
C LYS A 41 -2.78 5.63 1.86
N GLU A 42 -3.13 6.81 1.33
CA GLU A 42 -4.43 7.43 1.59
C GLU A 42 -5.58 6.63 0.97
N ASP A 43 -5.41 6.16 -0.26
CA ASP A 43 -6.44 5.40 -0.99
C ASP A 43 -6.48 3.93 -0.52
N PHE A 44 -5.33 3.37 -0.15
CA PHE A 44 -5.18 1.97 0.22
C PHE A 44 -6.00 1.61 1.46
N ASP A 45 -5.93 2.42 2.51
CA ASP A 45 -6.65 2.15 3.76
C ASP A 45 -8.17 2.18 3.58
N ILE A 46 -8.65 3.09 2.73
CA ILE A 46 -10.07 3.21 2.40
C ILE A 46 -10.55 1.99 1.62
N GLU A 47 -9.82 1.61 0.57
CA GLU A 47 -10.26 0.56 -0.36
C GLU A 47 -10.05 -0.86 0.20
N ILE A 48 -9.00 -1.08 0.99
CA ILE A 48 -8.62 -2.41 1.47
C ILE A 48 -9.15 -2.68 2.88
N ASN A 49 -8.98 -1.72 3.80
CA ASN A 49 -9.38 -1.88 5.20
C ASN A 49 -10.75 -1.25 5.51
N GLY A 50 -11.35 -0.51 4.57
CA GLY A 50 -12.65 0.15 4.76
C GLY A 50 -12.65 1.25 5.82
N SER A 51 -11.47 1.77 6.19
CA SER A 51 -11.29 2.68 7.32
C SER A 51 -10.15 3.68 7.06
N HIS A 52 -10.27 4.90 7.58
CA HIS A 52 -9.22 5.93 7.51
C HIS A 52 -8.14 5.79 8.61
N LEU A 53 -8.17 4.71 9.39
CA LEU A 53 -7.15 4.45 10.40
C LEU A 53 -5.87 4.00 9.69
N PHE A 54 -4.84 4.85 9.73
CA PHE A 54 -3.59 4.70 9.00
C PHE A 54 -2.94 3.31 9.20
N SER A 55 -2.77 2.53 8.13
CA SER A 55 -2.04 1.24 8.14
C SER A 55 -0.60 1.39 7.70
N VAL A 56 0.11 2.35 8.28
CA VAL A 56 1.56 2.47 8.09
C VAL A 56 2.22 1.90 9.34
N ALA A 57 2.93 0.79 9.18
CA ALA A 57 3.78 0.21 10.21
C ALA A 57 5.21 0.70 10.03
#